data_AF-A0A0M2SV08-F1
#
_entry.id   AF-A0A0M2SV08-F1
#
_cell.length_a   1.000
_cell.length_b   1.000
_cell.length_c   1.000
_cell.angle_alpha   90.00
_cell.angle_beta   90.00
_cell.angle_gamma   90.00
#
_symmetry.space_group_name_H-M   'P 1'
#
loop_
_entity.id
_entity.type
_entity.pdbx_description
1 polymer ?
#
loop_
_entity_poly.entity_id
_entity_poly.type
_entity_poly.pdbx_seq_one_letter_code
_entity_poly.pdbx_strand_id
1 'polypeptide(L)'
;MKGLCIRGYRYCGPRCSGPGSPVNAVDACCKAHDECLNGSESRCRCDRRLIDCLRSHVDKLGEEGRTARLISNYMKLQTLVTCSFCNHK
;
A
#
# COMPACT_ATOMS: atom_id res chain seq x y z
N MET A 1 8.66 -4.00 -18.72
CA MET A 1 8.81 -4.92 -17.56
C MET A 1 7.47 -5.01 -16.85
N LYS A 2 7.00 -6.20 -16.47
CA LYS A 2 5.76 -6.36 -15.70
C LYS A 2 6.03 -6.08 -14.22
N GLY A 3 5.10 -5.41 -13.54
CA GLY A 3 5.14 -5.21 -12.09
C GLY A 3 5.09 -6.53 -11.32
N LEU A 4 5.59 -6.54 -10.09
CA LEU A 4 5.50 -7.71 -9.22
C LEU A 4 4.25 -7.57 -8.33
N CYS A 5 3.09 -7.76 -8.94
CA CYS A 5 1.82 -7.62 -8.24
C CYS A 5 1.55 -8.87 -7.42
N ILE A 6 0.93 -8.70 -6.26
CA ILE A 6 0.37 -9.82 -5.52
C ILE A 6 -0.62 -10.54 -6.43
N ARG A 7 -0.56 -11.86 -6.48
CA ARG A 7 -1.39 -12.65 -7.41
C ARG A 7 -2.87 -12.32 -7.19
N GLY A 8 -3.56 -11.94 -8.28
CA GLY A 8 -4.97 -11.54 -8.24
C GLY A 8 -5.22 -10.06 -7.91
N TYR A 9 -4.21 -9.31 -7.48
CA TYR A 9 -4.29 -7.87 -7.21
C TYR A 9 -3.80 -7.07 -8.42
N ARG A 10 -4.31 -5.83 -8.55
CA ARG A 10 -3.96 -4.93 -9.65
C ARG A 10 -3.04 -3.79 -9.22
N TYR A 11 -3.08 -3.43 -7.95
CA TYR A 11 -2.38 -2.26 -7.40
C TYR A 11 -1.38 -2.65 -6.31
N CYS A 12 -1.67 -3.69 -5.52
CA CYS A 12 -0.74 -4.10 -4.47
C CYS A 12 0.52 -4.78 -5.05
N GLY A 13 1.64 -4.05 -5.06
CA GLY A 13 2.98 -4.57 -5.37
C GLY A 13 3.87 -3.54 -6.06
N PRO A 14 5.20 -3.73 -6.07
CA PRO A 14 6.09 -2.79 -6.73
C PRO A 14 5.86 -2.75 -8.25
N ARG A 15 5.65 -1.53 -8.77
CA ARG A 15 5.34 -1.23 -10.18
C ARG A 15 3.98 -1.80 -10.65
N CYS A 16 2.99 -1.82 -9.76
CA CYS A 16 1.61 -2.22 -10.05
C CYS A 16 0.70 -1.02 -9.82
N SER A 17 -0.07 -0.60 -10.81
CA SER A 17 -1.00 0.54 -10.69
C SER A 17 -2.19 0.44 -11.65
N GLY A 18 -2.82 -0.73 -11.74
CA GLY A 18 -3.97 -0.99 -12.62
C GLY A 18 -3.60 -1.54 -14.00
N PRO A 19 -4.47 -1.41 -15.03
CA PRO A 19 -5.72 -0.65 -15.06
C PRO A 19 -6.95 -1.36 -14.45
N GLY A 20 -8.07 -0.65 -14.35
CA GLY A 20 -9.38 -1.17 -13.93
C GLY A 20 -9.69 -0.99 -12.45
N SER A 21 -10.89 -1.36 -12.01
CA SER A 21 -11.28 -1.22 -10.60
C SER A 21 -10.42 -2.10 -9.68
N PRO A 22 -10.14 -1.69 -8.43
CA PRO A 22 -9.50 -2.59 -7.46
C PRO A 22 -10.34 -3.85 -7.25
N VAL A 23 -9.68 -4.99 -7.02
CA VAL A 23 -10.37 -6.30 -6.92
C VAL A 23 -11.06 -6.54 -5.57
N ASN A 24 -10.59 -5.86 -4.51
CA ASN A 24 -11.15 -5.89 -3.16
C ASN A 24 -10.72 -4.63 -2.38
N ALA A 25 -11.06 -4.55 -1.09
CA ALA A 25 -10.78 -3.38 -0.28
C ALA A 25 -9.28 -3.17 -0.02
N VAL A 26 -8.50 -4.24 0.12
CA VAL A 26 -7.03 -4.17 0.24
C VAL A 26 -6.39 -3.64 -1.04
N ASP A 27 -6.82 -4.10 -2.21
CA ASP A 27 -6.37 -3.59 -3.50
C ASP A 27 -6.77 -2.12 -3.71
N ALA A 28 -7.92 -1.71 -3.16
CA ALA A 28 -8.36 -0.32 -3.15
C ALA A 28 -7.45 0.57 -2.27
N CYS A 29 -7.00 0.08 -1.11
CA CYS A 29 -5.99 0.78 -0.31
C CYS A 29 -4.68 0.99 -1.10
N CYS A 30 -4.23 -0.03 -1.83
CA CYS A 30 -3.03 0.07 -2.67
C CYS A 30 -3.22 1.06 -3.83
N LYS A 31 -4.39 1.05 -4.49
CA LYS A 31 -4.71 2.04 -5.52
C LYS A 31 -4.62 3.48 -4.97
N ALA A 32 -5.20 3.72 -3.79
CA ALA A 32 -5.15 5.04 -3.16
C ALA A 32 -3.71 5.44 -2.77
N HIS A 33 -2.84 4.47 -2.45
CA HIS A 33 -1.41 4.71 -2.21
C HIS A 33 -0.68 5.11 -3.49
N ASP A 34 -0.90 4.39 -4.60
CA ASP A 34 -0.33 4.75 -5.91
C ASP A 34 -0.75 6.15 -6.35
N GLU A 35 -2.03 6.49 -6.19
CA GLU A 35 -2.56 7.82 -6.49
C GLU A 35 -1.92 8.89 -5.62
N CYS A 36 -1.69 8.59 -4.33
CA CYS A 36 -0.98 9.49 -3.42
C CYS A 36 0.47 9.71 -3.87
N LEU A 37 1.18 8.65 -4.27
CA LEU A 37 2.56 8.73 -4.76
C LEU A 37 2.70 9.49 -6.08
N ASN A 38 1.65 9.50 -6.91
CA ASN A 38 1.60 10.30 -8.14
C ASN A 38 1.23 11.78 -7.88
N GLY A 39 0.79 12.11 -6.67
CA GLY A 39 0.45 13.47 -6.25
C GLY A 39 1.65 14.24 -5.70
N SER A 40 1.35 15.35 -5.00
CA SER A 40 2.35 16.20 -4.33
C SER A 40 2.61 15.82 -2.87
N GLU A 41 1.99 14.75 -2.38
CA GLU A 41 2.12 14.31 -0.99
C GLU A 41 3.48 13.67 -0.73
N SER A 42 3.99 13.79 0.50
CA SER A 42 5.25 13.12 0.85
C SER A 42 5.08 11.60 0.89
N ARG A 43 6.11 10.86 0.48
CA ARG A 43 6.11 9.40 0.50
C ARG A 43 5.77 8.85 1.90
N CYS A 44 6.33 9.45 2.96
CA CYS A 44 5.98 9.10 4.33
C CYS A 44 4.47 9.21 4.62
N ARG A 45 3.83 10.30 4.17
CA ARG A 45 2.41 10.52 4.40
C ARG A 45 1.56 9.51 3.62
N CYS A 46 1.95 9.22 2.37
CA CYS A 46 1.31 8.16 1.58
C CYS A 46 1.44 6.79 2.26
N ASP A 47 2.63 6.43 2.74
CA ASP A 47 2.88 5.15 3.39
C ASP A 47 2.08 5.00 4.70
N ARG A 48 1.98 6.07 5.52
CA ARG A 48 1.14 6.07 6.72
C ARG A 48 -0.35 5.91 6.38
N ARG A 49 -0.84 6.63 5.37
CA ARG A 49 -2.23 6.49 4.90
C ARG A 49 -2.54 5.08 4.43
N LEU A 50 -1.60 4.42 3.75
CA LEU A 50 -1.75 3.02 3.36
C LEU A 50 -1.85 2.11 4.60
N ILE A 51 -0.95 2.26 5.57
CA ILE A 51 -1.00 1.48 6.81
C ILE A 51 -2.35 1.67 7.51
N ASP A 52 -2.83 2.90 7.63
CA ASP A 52 -4.09 3.23 8.30
C ASP A 52 -5.29 2.65 7.57
N CYS A 53 -5.32 2.70 6.23
CA CYS A 53 -6.35 2.05 5.41
C CYS A 53 -6.41 0.54 5.69
N LEU A 54 -5.25 -0.13 5.71
CA LEU A 54 -5.15 -1.57 5.91
C LEU A 54 -5.55 -2.04 7.33
N ARG A 55 -5.53 -1.16 8.34
CA ARG A 55 -5.87 -1.53 9.74
C ARG A 55 -7.23 -2.20 9.87
N SER A 56 -8.22 -1.77 9.09
CA SER A 56 -9.57 -2.35 9.12
C SER A 56 -9.68 -3.71 8.39
N HIS A 57 -8.58 -4.19 7.80
CA HIS A 57 -8.56 -5.38 6.96
C HIS A 57 -7.62 -6.48 7.48
N VAL A 58 -6.70 -6.17 8.43
CA VAL A 58 -5.71 -7.14 8.93
C VAL A 58 -6.29 -8.33 9.71
N ASP A 59 -7.53 -8.20 10.20
CA ASP A 59 -8.24 -9.23 10.97
C ASP A 59 -9.34 -9.93 10.15
N LYS A 60 -9.49 -9.58 8.86
CA LYS A 60 -10.37 -10.33 7.96
C LYS A 60 -9.87 -11.77 7.81
N LEU A 61 -10.79 -12.71 7.69
CA LEU A 61 -10.47 -14.10 7.38
C LEU A 61 -10.07 -14.26 5.90
N GLY A 62 -9.27 -15.28 5.60
CA GLY A 62 -8.90 -15.63 4.23
C GLY A 62 -7.71 -14.85 3.65
N GLU A 63 -7.57 -14.91 2.32
CA GLU A 63 -6.43 -14.35 1.60
C GLU A 63 -6.35 -12.82 1.67
N GLU A 64 -7.49 -12.13 1.71
CA GLU A 64 -7.55 -10.67 1.83
C GLU A 64 -6.88 -10.19 3.13
N GLY A 65 -7.25 -10.76 4.29
CA GLY A 65 -6.66 -10.35 5.57
C GLY A 65 -5.21 -10.78 5.74
N ARG A 66 -4.82 -11.96 5.23
CA ARG A 66 -3.40 -12.38 5.17
C ARG A 66 -2.57 -11.39 4.35
N THR A 67 -3.09 -10.96 3.21
CA THR A 67 -2.45 -9.96 2.34
C THR A 67 -2.37 -8.60 3.01
N ALA A 68 -3.45 -8.13 3.64
CA ALA A 68 -3.48 -6.88 4.40
C ALA A 68 -2.41 -6.86 5.49
N ARG A 69 -2.26 -7.96 6.25
CA ARG A 69 -1.25 -8.09 7.31
C ARG A 69 0.17 -8.07 6.74
N LEU A 70 0.42 -8.77 5.63
CA LEU A 70 1.72 -8.78 4.96
C LEU A 70 2.11 -7.37 4.49
N ILE A 71 1.21 -6.69 3.78
CA ILE A 71 1.47 -5.33 3.28
C ILE A 71 1.62 -4.36 4.46
N SER A 72 0.75 -4.41 5.46
CA SER A 72 0.83 -3.54 6.65
C SER A 72 2.18 -3.68 7.35
N ASN A 73 2.67 -4.90 7.54
CA ASN A 73 3.97 -5.14 8.16
C ASN A 73 5.14 -4.65 7.30
N TYR A 74 5.09 -4.90 6.00
CA TYR A 74 6.08 -4.36 5.06
C TYR A 74 6.12 -2.83 5.09
N MET A 75 4.96 -2.17 5.02
CA MET A 75 4.87 -0.71 5.01
C MET A 75 5.35 -0.11 6.33
N LYS A 76 5.08 -0.76 7.49
CA LYS A 76 5.66 -0.33 8.77
C LYS A 76 7.20 -0.30 8.72
N LEU A 77 7.82 -1.33 8.14
CA LEU A 77 9.28 -1.33 7.92
C LEU A 77 9.70 -0.26 6.91
N GLN A 78 8.95 -0.09 5.81
CA GLN A 78 9.25 0.93 4.80
C GLN A 78 9.19 2.35 5.37
N THR A 79 8.27 2.63 6.30
CA THR A 79 8.20 3.94 6.96
C THR A 79 9.45 4.26 7.78
N LEU A 80 10.22 3.26 8.26
CA LEU A 80 11.52 3.49 8.89
C LEU A 80 12.54 4.13 7.92
N VAL A 81 12.30 4.03 6.61
CA VAL A 81 13.09 4.70 5.59
C VAL A 81 12.38 5.96 5.12
N THR A 82 11.14 5.87 4.64
CA THR A 82 10.45 7.01 4.01
C THR A 82 10.06 8.12 4.97
N CYS A 83 9.89 7.82 6.26
CA CYS A 83 9.59 8.81 7.30
C CYS A 83 10.80 9.27 8.10
N SER A 84 11.91 8.54 8.10
CA SER A 84 13.12 8.95 8.83
C SER A 84 13.87 10.11 8.15
N PHE A 85 13.61 10.36 6.86
CA PHE A 85 14.12 11.54 6.16
C PHE A 85 13.28 12.83 6.36
N CYS A 86 12.27 12.83 7.23
CA CYS A 86 11.55 14.05 7.64
C CYS A 86 12.20 14.71 8.88
N ASN A 87 13.52 14.92 8.85
CA ASN A 87 14.27 15.73 9.84
C ASN A 87 15.29 16.66 9.18
N HIS A 88 14.93 17.28 8.06
CA HIS A 88 15.55 18.54 7.66
C HIS A 88 14.48 19.63 7.75
N LYS A 89 14.55 20.40 8.85
CA LYS A 89 14.08 21.78 8.86
C LYS A 89 14.87 22.59 7.83
#